data_AF-A0A8J3J173-F1
#
_entry.id   AF-A0A8J3J173-F1
#
_cell.length_a   1.000
_cell.length_b   1.000
_cell.length_c   1.000
_cell.angle_alpha   90.00
_cell.angle_beta   90.00
_cell.angle_gamma   90.00
#
_symmetry.space_group_name_H-M   'P 1'
#
loop_
_entity.id
_entity.type
_entity.pdbx_description
1 polymer ?
#
loop_
_entity_poly.entity_id
_entity_poly.type
_entity_poly.pdbx_seq_one_letter_code
_entity_poly.pdbx_strand_id
1 'polypeptide(L)'
;MLAYVFWHQRANNVVREDYREKLIAFHRILQERQSQGFVGSLVLEMAQLPWMMEGCEVYEDWYFVENSAALDPLDNAAVTGICQEPHHQVARLANNGTGGLYRLKDEALNLNHLGEIRFATWFGKPSGMKYDQLYELLHQRAYTQQGSLWQRQMTMGPALEFCFHSSQKSPLAEAIRGIQVEVQPIFVFGR
;
A
#
# COMPACT_ATOMS: atom_id res chain seq x y z
N MET A 1 -5.84 -12.73 3.86
CA MET A 1 -5.18 -11.44 4.14
C MET A 1 -5.89 -10.29 3.43
N LEU A 2 -6.01 -9.16 4.11
CA LEU A 2 -6.38 -7.86 3.56
C LEU A 2 -5.23 -6.87 3.79
N ALA A 3 -5.26 -5.76 3.06
CA ALA A 3 -4.46 -4.59 3.32
C ALA A 3 -5.37 -3.36 3.39
N TYR A 4 -5.32 -2.61 4.49
CA TYR A 4 -5.74 -1.22 4.45
C TYR A 4 -4.60 -0.42 3.82
N VAL A 5 -4.91 0.32 2.76
CA VAL A 5 -3.95 1.15 2.03
C VAL A 5 -4.30 2.59 2.31
N PHE A 6 -3.37 3.33 2.90
CA PHE A 6 -3.53 4.76 3.16
C PHE A 6 -2.57 5.54 2.26
N TRP A 7 -3.14 6.33 1.34
CA TRP A 7 -2.39 7.28 0.53
C TRP A 7 -2.37 8.62 1.22
N HIS A 8 -1.19 9.20 1.38
CA HIS A 8 -1.05 10.50 2.01
C HIS A 8 0.11 11.32 1.45
N GLN A 9 0.07 12.60 1.76
CA GLN A 9 1.08 13.58 1.35
C GLN A 9 1.45 14.44 2.55
N ARG A 10 2.74 14.74 2.68
CA ARG A 10 3.21 15.77 3.62
C ARG A 10 2.66 17.15 3.23
N ALA A 11 2.61 18.07 4.18
CA ALA A 11 2.36 19.47 3.88
C ALA A 11 3.55 20.09 3.11
N ASN A 12 3.25 21.04 2.22
CA ASN A 12 4.24 21.62 1.30
C ASN A 12 5.43 22.28 2.01
N ASN A 13 5.20 22.83 3.21
CA ASN A 13 6.22 23.49 4.04
C ASN A 13 7.02 22.52 4.92
N VAL A 14 6.70 21.23 4.91
CA VAL A 14 7.41 20.21 5.68
C VAL A 14 8.56 19.64 4.85
N VAL A 15 9.74 19.52 5.47
CA VAL A 15 10.90 18.87 4.85
C VAL A 15 10.62 17.38 4.66
N ARG A 16 10.92 16.85 3.47
CA ARG A 16 10.65 15.45 3.09
C ARG A 16 11.26 14.46 4.09
N GLU A 17 12.51 14.68 4.46
CA GLU A 17 13.27 13.82 5.37
C GLU A 17 12.66 13.79 6.77
N ASP A 18 12.26 14.94 7.32
CA ASP A 18 11.59 15.04 8.63
C ASP A 18 10.27 14.25 8.64
N TYR A 19 9.50 14.32 7.56
CA TYR A 19 8.27 13.56 7.41
C TYR A 19 8.54 12.05 7.37
N ARG A 20 9.50 11.63 6.53
CA ARG A 20 9.89 10.23 6.35
C ARG A 20 10.39 9.60 7.64
N GLU A 21 11.23 10.30 8.39
CA GLU A 21 11.76 9.81 9.66
C GLU A 21 10.65 9.54 10.68
N LYS A 22 9.68 10.46 10.79
CA LYS A 22 8.55 10.30 11.70
C LYS A 22 7.60 9.21 11.25
N LEU A 23 7.35 9.10 9.95
CA LEU A 23 6.53 8.04 9.37
C LEU A 23 7.14 6.66 9.67
N ILE A 24 8.43 6.49 9.40
CA ILE A 24 9.17 5.26 9.71
C ILE A 24 9.13 4.95 11.21
N ALA A 25 9.33 5.97 12.07
CA ALA A 25 9.26 5.79 13.52
C ALA A 25 7.88 5.34 13.98
N PHE A 26 6.80 5.90 13.44
CA PHE A 26 5.43 5.46 13.71
C PHE A 26 5.24 3.98 13.33
N HIS A 27 5.63 3.58 12.13
CA HIS A 27 5.46 2.19 11.68
C HIS A 27 6.28 1.18 12.50
N ARG A 28 7.47 1.57 12.99
CA ARG A 28 8.25 0.74 13.94
C ARG A 28 7.48 0.52 15.25
N ILE A 29 6.98 1.60 15.86
CA ILE A 29 6.21 1.52 17.11
C ILE A 29 4.88 0.79 16.93
N LEU A 30 4.22 0.94 15.79
CA LEU A 30 3.01 0.20 15.48
C LEU A 30 3.27 -1.31 15.41
N GLN A 31 4.42 -1.73 14.86
CA GLN A 31 4.81 -3.14 14.85
C GLN A 31 5.00 -3.70 16.27
N GLU A 32 5.58 -2.92 17.18
CA GLU A 32 5.73 -3.29 18.60
C GLU A 32 4.38 -3.43 19.31
N ARG A 33 3.33 -2.75 18.80
CA ARG A 33 2.00 -2.79 19.42
C ARG A 33 1.32 -4.14 19.34
N GLN A 34 1.70 -4.99 18.36
CA GLN A 34 1.20 -6.34 18.15
C GLN A 34 -0.34 -6.44 18.25
N SER A 35 -1.05 -5.50 17.60
CA SER A 35 -2.52 -5.50 17.62
C SER A 35 -3.08 -6.79 17.03
N GLN A 36 -4.21 -7.26 17.57
CA GLN A 36 -4.79 -8.54 17.18
C GLN A 36 -5.07 -8.59 15.67
N GLY A 37 -4.48 -9.58 14.98
CA GLY A 37 -4.66 -9.79 13.55
C GLY A 37 -3.90 -8.80 12.66
N PHE A 38 -3.11 -7.88 13.23
CA PHE A 38 -2.14 -7.06 12.48
C PHE A 38 -0.88 -7.89 12.20
N VAL A 39 -0.55 -8.03 10.91
CA VAL A 39 0.61 -8.80 10.45
C VAL A 39 1.85 -7.92 10.36
N GLY A 40 1.67 -6.70 9.85
CA GLY A 40 2.72 -5.70 9.73
C GLY A 40 2.41 -4.68 8.65
N SER A 41 3.38 -3.81 8.33
CA SER A 41 3.18 -2.75 7.34
C SER A 41 4.34 -2.54 6.39
N LEU A 42 4.03 -2.08 5.19
CA LEU A 42 4.97 -1.60 4.17
C LEU A 42 4.67 -0.12 3.91
N VAL A 43 5.71 0.70 3.80
CA VAL A 43 5.57 2.09 3.34
C VAL A 43 6.32 2.26 2.04
N LEU A 44 5.60 2.69 1.01
CA LEU A 44 6.14 3.03 -0.30
C LEU A 44 6.11 4.55 -0.48
N GLU A 45 7.09 5.07 -1.21
CA GLU A 45 7.17 6.46 -1.62
C GLU A 45 7.22 6.54 -3.15
N MET A 46 6.50 7.48 -3.74
CA MET A 46 6.45 7.68 -5.20
C MET A 46 6.20 9.13 -5.57
N ALA A 47 6.53 9.49 -6.80
CA ALA A 47 6.44 10.88 -7.26
C ALA A 47 4.99 11.41 -7.30
N GLN A 48 4.04 10.62 -7.79
CA GLN A 48 2.66 11.07 -7.99
C GLN A 48 1.70 9.87 -8.17
N LEU A 49 0.44 10.07 -7.79
CA LEU A 49 -0.68 9.20 -8.18
C LEU A 49 -1.85 10.05 -8.71
N PRO A 50 -2.67 9.54 -9.65
CA PRO A 50 -3.78 10.31 -10.24
C PRO A 50 -4.95 10.64 -9.30
N TRP A 51 -5.05 9.94 -8.17
CA TRP A 51 -6.07 10.21 -7.13
C TRP A 51 -5.54 11.03 -5.96
N MET A 52 -4.31 11.56 -6.07
CA MET A 52 -3.69 12.44 -5.08
C MET A 52 -3.47 13.83 -5.68
N MET A 53 -3.26 14.83 -4.83
CA MET A 53 -2.99 16.18 -5.32
C MET A 53 -1.68 16.22 -6.10
N GLU A 54 -1.64 17.01 -7.17
CA GLU A 54 -0.43 17.19 -7.96
C GLU A 54 0.65 17.99 -7.22
N GLY A 55 1.91 17.71 -7.52
CA GLY A 55 3.05 18.55 -7.12
C GLY A 55 3.68 18.21 -5.77
N CYS A 56 3.27 17.12 -5.13
CA CYS A 56 3.90 16.59 -3.92
C CYS A 56 4.01 15.07 -4.01
N GLU A 57 5.11 14.52 -3.48
CA GLU A 57 5.28 13.08 -3.44
C GLU A 57 4.18 12.41 -2.61
N VAL A 58 3.86 11.17 -2.97
CA VAL A 58 2.83 10.38 -2.31
C VAL A 58 3.50 9.25 -1.54
N TYR A 59 2.97 9.00 -0.35
CA TYR A 59 3.29 7.84 0.45
C TYR A 59 2.11 6.87 0.43
N GLU A 60 2.40 5.58 0.34
CA GLU A 60 1.43 4.50 0.51
C GLU A 60 1.80 3.68 1.73
N ASP A 61 0.94 3.71 2.75
CA ASP A 61 1.05 2.82 3.89
C ASP A 61 0.14 1.61 3.66
N TRP A 62 0.75 0.44 3.50
CA TRP A 62 0.06 -0.83 3.36
C TRP A 62 0.06 -1.55 4.70
N TYR A 63 -1.08 -1.56 5.40
CA TYR A 63 -1.27 -2.25 6.68
C TYR A 63 -1.86 -3.63 6.42
N PHE A 64 -1.04 -4.67 6.54
CA PHE A 64 -1.45 -6.05 6.31
C PHE A 64 -2.16 -6.62 7.54
N VAL A 65 -3.36 -7.15 7.33
CA VAL A 65 -4.19 -7.75 8.36
C VAL A 65 -4.73 -9.10 7.92
N GLU A 66 -4.98 -10.00 8.86
CA GLU A 66 -5.46 -11.35 8.57
C GLU A 66 -6.81 -11.31 7.81
N ASN A 67 -7.74 -10.49 8.31
CA ASN A 67 -9.10 -10.32 7.81
C ASN A 67 -9.69 -8.97 8.27
N SER A 68 -10.96 -8.70 7.94
CA SER A 68 -11.60 -7.42 8.23
C SER A 68 -11.86 -7.17 9.72
N ALA A 69 -11.97 -8.22 10.55
CA ALA A 69 -12.20 -8.06 11.99
C ALA A 69 -10.98 -7.47 12.72
N ALA A 70 -9.80 -7.51 12.09
CA ALA A 70 -8.58 -6.90 12.63
C ALA A 70 -8.48 -5.39 12.36
N LEU A 71 -9.41 -4.79 11.60
CA LEU A 71 -9.39 -3.35 11.30
C LEU A 71 -9.71 -2.50 12.53
N ASP A 72 -10.72 -2.85 13.32
CA ASP A 72 -11.08 -2.06 14.52
C ASP A 72 -9.96 -2.10 15.59
N PRO A 73 -9.35 -3.26 15.92
CA PRO A 73 -8.19 -3.29 16.81
C PRO A 73 -6.99 -2.51 16.27
N LEU A 74 -6.75 -2.53 14.95
CA LEU A 74 -5.67 -1.78 14.33
C LEU A 74 -5.90 -0.27 14.44
N ASP A 75 -7.10 0.20 14.09
CA ASP A 75 -7.49 1.62 14.16
C ASP A 75 -7.30 2.17 15.58
N ASN A 76 -7.79 1.43 16.59
CA ASN A 76 -7.60 1.80 17.98
C ASN A 76 -6.12 1.78 18.40
N ALA A 77 -5.37 0.75 18.01
CA ALA A 77 -3.98 0.60 18.36
C ALA A 77 -3.10 1.70 17.76
N ALA A 78 -3.40 2.17 16.54
CA ALA A 78 -2.64 3.18 15.82
C ALA A 78 -2.65 4.56 16.52
N VAL A 79 -3.68 4.87 17.30
CA VAL A 79 -3.87 6.22 17.90
C VAL A 79 -3.83 6.23 19.42
N THR A 80 -3.55 5.10 20.07
CA THR A 80 -3.55 4.98 21.53
C THR A 80 -2.24 4.41 22.08
N GLY A 81 -2.01 4.57 23.39
CA GLY A 81 -0.85 4.02 24.08
C GLY A 81 0.48 4.51 23.49
N ILE A 82 1.42 3.59 23.28
CA ILE A 82 2.76 3.92 22.74
C ILE A 82 2.73 4.51 21.33
N CYS A 83 1.66 4.25 20.55
CA CYS A 83 1.51 4.77 19.18
C CYS A 83 0.99 6.20 19.13
N GLN A 84 0.36 6.69 20.21
CA GLN A 84 -0.38 7.96 20.19
C GLN A 84 0.49 9.16 19.78
N GLU A 85 1.62 9.38 20.45
CA GLU A 85 2.48 10.53 20.13
C GLU A 85 3.21 10.36 18.78
N PRO A 86 3.81 9.20 18.43
CA PRO A 86 4.34 8.97 17.09
C PRO A 86 3.32 9.21 15.97
N HIS A 87 2.08 8.76 16.15
CA HIS A 87 0.98 9.02 15.21
C HIS A 87 0.71 10.53 15.09
N HIS A 88 0.55 11.25 16.21
CA HIS A 88 0.33 12.69 16.20
C HIS A 88 1.47 13.46 15.53
N GLN A 89 2.73 13.04 15.71
CA GLN A 89 3.88 13.68 15.10
C GLN A 89 3.84 13.62 13.57
N VAL A 90 3.41 12.51 12.99
CA VAL A 90 3.24 12.37 11.53
C VAL A 90 1.98 13.10 11.07
N ALA A 91 0.86 12.92 11.76
CA ALA A 91 -0.42 13.52 11.40
C ALA A 91 -0.39 15.05 11.35
N ARG A 92 0.36 15.70 12.25
CA ARG A 92 0.56 17.17 12.25
C ARG A 92 1.33 17.68 11.01
N LEU A 93 2.05 16.81 10.33
CA LEU A 93 2.88 17.14 9.17
C LEU A 93 2.25 16.70 7.85
N ALA A 94 1.16 15.92 7.91
CA ALA A 94 0.40 15.49 6.75
C ALA A 94 -0.57 16.60 6.29
N ASN A 95 -0.94 16.59 5.01
CA ASN A 95 -1.90 17.54 4.44
C ASN A 95 -3.12 16.83 3.86
N ASN A 96 -2.89 15.84 2.99
CA ASN A 96 -3.95 15.07 2.35
C ASN A 96 -3.82 13.60 2.73
N GLY A 97 -4.96 12.93 2.89
CA GLY A 97 -5.03 11.52 3.20
C GLY A 97 -6.31 10.90 2.67
N THR A 98 -6.22 9.70 2.11
CA THR A 98 -7.37 8.88 1.71
C THR A 98 -7.00 7.41 1.78
N GLY A 99 -7.99 6.52 1.89
CA GLY A 99 -7.73 5.11 2.12
C GLY A 99 -8.62 4.17 1.32
N GLY A 100 -8.17 2.95 1.16
CA GLY A 100 -8.89 1.87 0.49
C GLY A 100 -8.58 0.52 1.11
N LEU A 101 -9.42 -0.46 0.82
CA LEU A 101 -9.27 -1.81 1.35
C LEU A 101 -9.02 -2.80 0.21
N TYR A 102 -7.97 -3.59 0.31
CA TYR A 102 -7.53 -4.51 -0.74
C TYR A 102 -7.36 -5.92 -0.21
N ARG A 103 -7.63 -6.91 -1.06
CA ARG A 103 -7.45 -8.33 -0.78
C ARG A 103 -6.32 -8.89 -1.61
N LEU A 104 -5.41 -9.60 -0.95
CA LEU A 104 -4.38 -10.37 -1.64
C LEU A 104 -5.05 -11.49 -2.45
N LYS A 105 -4.65 -11.65 -3.71
CA LYS A 105 -5.14 -12.69 -4.61
C LYS A 105 -4.23 -13.92 -4.66
N ASP A 106 -2.99 -13.77 -4.22
CA ASP A 106 -2.06 -14.88 -3.99
C ASP A 106 -2.41 -15.63 -2.69
N GLU A 107 -1.96 -16.88 -2.57
CA GLU A 107 -2.23 -17.73 -1.40
C GLU A 107 -1.67 -17.14 -0.10
N ALA A 108 -0.48 -16.54 -0.17
CA ALA A 108 0.20 -15.92 0.95
C ALA A 108 1.07 -14.75 0.48
N LEU A 109 1.26 -13.78 1.37
CA LEU A 109 2.17 -12.66 1.13
C LEU A 109 3.62 -13.15 1.27
N ASN A 110 4.41 -12.99 0.22
CA ASN A 110 5.84 -13.28 0.29
C ASN A 110 6.61 -12.09 0.88
N LEU A 111 6.94 -12.17 2.16
CA LEU A 111 7.63 -11.12 2.91
C LEU A 111 9.02 -10.80 2.35
N ASN A 112 9.69 -11.79 1.75
CA ASN A 112 11.02 -11.60 1.16
C ASN A 112 10.98 -10.64 -0.03
N HIS A 113 9.84 -10.52 -0.72
CA HIS A 113 9.73 -9.69 -1.91
C HIS A 113 9.30 -8.24 -1.61
N LEU A 114 8.84 -7.94 -0.39
CA LEU A 114 8.34 -6.60 -0.05
C LEU A 114 9.41 -5.51 -0.21
N GLY A 115 10.66 -5.80 0.21
CA GLY A 115 11.78 -4.87 0.02
C GLY A 115 12.32 -4.80 -1.42
N GLU A 116 11.87 -5.69 -2.30
CA GLU A 116 12.25 -5.74 -3.70
C GLU A 116 11.27 -5.01 -4.61
N ILE A 117 10.12 -4.56 -4.09
CA ILE A 117 9.13 -3.80 -4.84
C ILE A 117 9.79 -2.53 -5.41
N ARG A 118 9.64 -2.33 -6.72
CA ARG A 118 10.10 -1.12 -7.44
C ARG A 118 9.01 -0.48 -8.28
N PHE A 119 7.94 -1.22 -8.57
CA PHE A 119 6.82 -0.72 -9.35
C PHE A 119 5.49 -1.10 -8.69
N ALA A 120 4.52 -0.19 -8.76
CA ALA A 120 3.11 -0.44 -8.51
C ALA A 120 2.34 -0.21 -9.81
N THR A 121 1.62 -1.23 -10.29
CA THR A 121 0.77 -1.15 -11.48
C THR A 121 -0.69 -1.20 -11.07
N TRP A 122 -1.36 -0.07 -11.17
CA TRP A 122 -2.77 0.12 -10.82
C TRP A 122 -3.67 0.00 -12.06
N PHE A 123 -4.75 -0.76 -11.98
CA PHE A 123 -5.62 -0.98 -13.15
C PHE A 123 -7.05 -1.37 -12.77
N GLY A 124 -7.99 -1.11 -13.66
CA GLY A 124 -9.35 -1.66 -13.61
C GLY A 124 -9.44 -2.96 -14.40
N LYS A 125 -10.48 -3.77 -14.16
CA LYS A 125 -10.78 -4.88 -15.06
C LYS A 125 -11.04 -4.36 -16.48
N PRO A 126 -10.36 -4.86 -17.52
CA PRO A 126 -10.63 -4.45 -18.89
C PRO A 126 -12.10 -4.67 -19.29
N SER A 127 -12.62 -3.76 -20.12
CA SER A 127 -13.95 -3.91 -20.71
C SER A 127 -14.01 -5.16 -21.59
N GLY A 128 -15.11 -5.92 -21.51
CA GLY A 128 -15.29 -7.17 -22.27
C GLY A 128 -14.52 -8.40 -21.74
N MET A 129 -13.60 -8.23 -20.78
CA MET A 129 -12.86 -9.35 -20.18
C MET A 129 -13.59 -9.93 -18.97
N LYS A 130 -13.67 -11.25 -18.85
CA LYS A 130 -14.17 -11.92 -17.64
C LYS A 130 -13.10 -11.93 -16.54
N TYR A 131 -13.52 -12.00 -15.27
CA TYR A 131 -12.58 -12.06 -14.15
C TYR A 131 -11.64 -13.26 -14.22
N ASP A 132 -12.14 -14.46 -14.57
CA ASP A 132 -11.31 -15.67 -14.65
C ASP A 132 -10.18 -15.53 -15.68
N GLN A 133 -10.49 -14.94 -16.84
CA GLN A 133 -9.50 -14.64 -17.88
C GLN A 133 -8.43 -13.65 -17.40
N LEU A 134 -8.85 -12.63 -16.64
CA LEU A 134 -7.92 -11.68 -16.04
C LEU A 134 -7.02 -12.36 -15.00
N TYR A 135 -7.58 -13.22 -14.14
CA TYR A 135 -6.78 -13.95 -13.15
C TYR A 135 -5.79 -14.92 -13.78
N GLU A 136 -6.17 -15.63 -14.84
CA GLU A 136 -5.24 -16.49 -15.58
C GLU A 136 -4.05 -15.69 -16.14
N LEU A 137 -4.32 -14.54 -16.77
CA LEU A 137 -3.28 -13.64 -17.27
C LEU A 137 -2.37 -13.14 -16.14
N LEU A 138 -2.96 -12.73 -15.01
CA LEU A 138 -2.23 -12.16 -13.89
C LEU A 138 -1.43 -13.21 -13.11
N HIS A 139 -1.94 -14.43 -12.93
CA HIS A 139 -1.22 -15.51 -12.24
C HIS A 139 0.06 -15.88 -12.98
N GLN A 140 0.02 -15.97 -14.31
CA GLN A 140 1.20 -16.21 -15.14
C GLN A 140 2.26 -15.10 -14.96
N ARG A 141 1.81 -13.84 -14.82
CA ARG A 141 2.68 -12.68 -14.61
C ARG A 141 3.21 -12.59 -13.17
N ALA A 142 2.38 -12.84 -12.18
CA ALA A 142 2.74 -12.84 -10.77
C ALA A 142 3.84 -13.88 -10.50
N TYR A 143 3.69 -15.08 -11.07
CA TYR A 143 4.70 -16.12 -10.99
C TYR A 143 6.03 -15.71 -11.65
N THR A 144 5.99 -15.12 -12.85
CA THR A 144 7.22 -14.75 -13.57
C THR A 144 7.92 -13.52 -13.00
N GLN A 145 7.17 -12.57 -12.45
CA GLN A 145 7.69 -11.30 -11.92
C GLN A 145 7.81 -11.27 -10.39
N GLN A 146 7.48 -12.39 -9.72
CA GLN A 146 7.57 -12.54 -8.28
C GLN A 146 6.79 -11.46 -7.50
N GLY A 147 5.67 -11.00 -8.09
CA GLY A 147 4.89 -9.89 -7.58
C GLY A 147 3.78 -10.31 -6.62
N SER A 148 3.02 -9.32 -6.15
CA SER A 148 1.80 -9.55 -5.36
C SER A 148 0.62 -8.84 -5.99
N LEU A 149 -0.48 -9.57 -6.17
CA LEU A 149 -1.72 -9.05 -6.74
C LEU A 149 -2.73 -8.70 -5.66
N TRP A 150 -3.23 -7.47 -5.69
CA TRP A 150 -4.21 -6.93 -4.76
C TRP A 150 -5.47 -6.52 -5.51
N GLN A 151 -6.64 -6.78 -4.91
CA GLN A 151 -7.95 -6.38 -5.46
C GLN A 151 -8.76 -5.58 -4.44
N ARG A 152 -9.25 -4.42 -4.83
CA ARG A 152 -10.09 -3.52 -4.03
C ARG A 152 -11.36 -4.23 -3.56
N GLN A 153 -11.74 -3.98 -2.33
CA GLN A 153 -12.92 -4.56 -1.67
C GLN A 153 -13.99 -3.49 -1.51
N MET A 154 -15.26 -3.88 -1.71
CA MET A 154 -16.43 -3.04 -1.45
C MET A 154 -16.39 -1.65 -2.12
N THR A 155 -15.65 -1.51 -3.23
CA THR A 155 -15.40 -0.23 -3.92
C THR A 155 -14.76 0.85 -3.02
N MET A 156 -14.17 0.48 -1.88
CA MET A 156 -13.61 1.41 -0.92
C MET A 156 -12.29 1.99 -1.41
N GLY A 157 -12.24 3.31 -1.50
CA GLY A 157 -11.06 4.08 -1.84
C GLY A 157 -11.04 4.57 -3.28
N PRO A 158 -10.25 5.64 -3.56
CA PRO A 158 -10.30 6.35 -4.84
C PRO A 158 -9.46 5.69 -5.94
N ALA A 159 -8.54 4.80 -5.57
CA ALA A 159 -7.67 4.11 -6.50
C ALA A 159 -8.40 3.03 -7.32
N LEU A 160 -7.68 2.49 -8.31
CA LEU A 160 -8.22 1.50 -9.25
C LEU A 160 -8.48 0.14 -8.59
N GLU A 161 -9.18 -0.73 -9.31
CA GLU A 161 -9.65 -2.01 -8.77
C GLU A 161 -8.51 -2.96 -8.36
N PHE A 162 -7.37 -2.93 -9.05
CA PHE A 162 -6.25 -3.81 -8.80
C PHE A 162 -4.95 -3.03 -8.64
N CYS A 163 -4.05 -3.58 -7.82
CA CYS A 163 -2.65 -3.20 -7.79
C CYS A 163 -1.78 -4.46 -7.94
N PHE A 164 -0.79 -4.39 -8.83
CA PHE A 164 0.26 -5.39 -8.93
C PHE A 164 1.59 -4.77 -8.55
N HIS A 165 2.18 -5.25 -7.45
CA HIS A 165 3.53 -4.89 -7.02
C HIS A 165 4.55 -5.79 -7.72
N SER A 166 5.62 -5.22 -8.26
CA SER A 166 6.70 -5.98 -8.91
C SER A 166 8.07 -5.36 -8.67
N SER A 167 9.12 -6.18 -8.78
CA SER A 167 10.52 -5.73 -8.71
C SER A 167 11.04 -5.17 -10.03
N GLN A 168 10.33 -5.44 -11.13
CA GLN A 168 10.70 -5.03 -12.48
C GLN A 168 9.52 -4.38 -13.18
N LYS A 169 9.83 -3.50 -14.15
CA LYS A 169 8.83 -2.86 -15.00
C LYS A 169 8.04 -3.93 -15.75
N SER A 170 6.72 -3.88 -15.67
CA SER A 170 5.84 -4.88 -16.29
C SER A 170 5.16 -4.33 -17.55
N PRO A 171 5.15 -5.08 -18.67
CA PRO A 171 4.35 -4.72 -19.84
C PRO A 171 2.83 -4.87 -19.57
N LEU A 172 2.43 -5.35 -18.39
CA LEU A 172 1.05 -5.44 -17.96
C LEU A 172 0.34 -4.09 -18.13
N ALA A 173 0.96 -2.99 -17.70
CA ALA A 173 0.35 -1.67 -17.76
C ALA A 173 -0.12 -1.30 -19.17
N GLU A 174 0.65 -1.63 -20.21
CA GLU A 174 0.26 -1.40 -21.60
C GLU A 174 -0.87 -2.34 -22.03
N ALA A 175 -0.76 -3.62 -21.71
CA ALA A 175 -1.72 -4.66 -22.10
C ALA A 175 -3.13 -4.40 -21.55
N ILE A 176 -3.24 -3.83 -20.35
CA ILE A 176 -4.52 -3.60 -19.65
C ILE A 176 -4.81 -2.12 -19.39
N ARG A 177 -4.06 -1.21 -20.03
CA ARG A 177 -4.20 0.26 -19.87
C ARG A 177 -4.17 0.72 -18.41
N GLY A 178 -3.24 0.14 -17.65
CA GLY A 178 -2.98 0.48 -16.25
C GLY A 178 -2.07 1.70 -16.09
N ILE A 179 -2.02 2.22 -14.88
CA ILE A 179 -1.11 3.26 -14.42
C ILE A 179 0.03 2.57 -13.69
N GLN A 180 1.24 2.66 -14.24
CA GLN A 180 2.44 2.12 -13.60
C GLN A 180 3.31 3.24 -13.08
N VAL A 181 3.66 3.16 -11.80
CA VAL A 181 4.52 4.13 -11.12
C VAL A 181 5.73 3.42 -10.53
N GLU A 182 6.86 4.11 -10.54
CA GLU A 182 8.04 3.73 -9.76
C GLU A 182 7.78 4.04 -8.29
N VAL A 183 8.17 3.10 -7.43
CA VAL A 183 8.01 3.21 -5.99
C VAL A 183 9.31 2.86 -5.29
N GLN A 184 9.55 3.51 -4.15
CA GLN A 184 10.65 3.22 -3.25
C GLN A 184 10.10 2.73 -1.90
N PRO A 185 10.39 1.48 -1.50
CA PRO A 185 10.14 1.05 -0.12
C PRO A 185 11.00 1.86 0.84
N ILE A 186 10.36 2.54 1.81
CA ILE A 186 11.05 3.30 2.86
C ILE A 186 10.88 2.66 4.24
N PHE A 187 9.90 1.77 4.40
CA PHE A 187 9.75 0.90 5.57
C PHE A 187 9.20 -0.45 5.13
N VAL A 188 9.78 -1.55 5.64
CA VAL A 188 9.28 -2.91 5.42
C VAL A 188 9.31 -3.61 6.78
N PHE A 189 8.17 -4.07 7.27
CA PHE A 189 8.14 -4.83 8.51
C PHE A 189 8.95 -6.14 8.41
N GLY A 190 9.58 -6.54 9.51
CA GLY A 190 10.39 -7.76 9.56
C GLY A 190 11.79 -7.65 8.93
N ARG A 191 12.24 -6.44 8.59
CA ARG A 191 13.62 -6.14 8.16
C ARG A 191 14.27 -5.07 9.03
#